data_AF-A0A959AVU2-F1
#
_entry.id   AF-A0A959AVU2-F1
#
_cell.length_a   1.000
_cell.length_b   1.000
_cell.length_c   1.000
_cell.angle_alpha   90.00
_cell.angle_beta   90.00
_cell.angle_gamma   90.00
#
_symmetry.space_group_name_H-M   'P 1'
#
loop_
_entity.id
_entity.type
_entity.pdbx_description
1 polymer ?
#
loop_
_entity_poly.entity_id
_entity_poly.type
_entity_poly.pdbx_seq_one_letter_code
_entity_poly.pdbx_strand_id
1 'polypeptide(L)'
;MKTTQFQREYLDKILSTENEHLLKLHQLVADAMQEQELIAQNLLNPPQEMISPSQRIADKVATFGGSWTFIISFGLVLVAWIAVNIILATRAFDPFPFILLNLVLSCLAAIQAPVIMMSQNRQEEKDRQRAENDYMVNLKAEIEVRNLHQKMNLLMEEQFKTLLEIQRYQTELLEELVSRKK
;
A
#
# COMPACT_ATOMS: atom_id res chain seq x y z
N MET A 1 -1.85 32.38 -59.14
CA MET A 1 -2.92 32.45 -58.13
C MET A 1 -3.38 31.09 -57.60
N LYS A 2 -3.46 30.00 -58.39
CA LYS A 2 -3.96 28.69 -57.90
C LYS A 2 -3.02 27.93 -56.92
N THR A 3 -1.70 28.13 -57.02
CA THR A 3 -0.72 27.40 -56.20
C THR A 3 -0.73 27.80 -54.71
N THR A 4 -1.02 29.06 -54.41
CA THR A 4 -1.03 29.60 -53.04
C THR A 4 -2.24 29.13 -52.23
N GLN A 5 -3.37 28.85 -52.91
CA GLN A 5 -4.61 28.40 -52.29
C GLN A 5 -4.52 26.92 -51.89
N PHE A 6 -3.93 26.08 -52.75
CA PHE A 6 -3.70 24.66 -52.47
C PHE A 6 -2.71 24.43 -51.31
N GLN A 7 -1.67 25.26 -51.21
CA GLN A 7 -0.72 25.20 -50.10
C GLN A 7 -1.34 25.59 -48.76
N ARG A 8 -2.22 26.61 -48.73
CA ARG A 8 -2.99 26.96 -47.52
C ARG A 8 -3.92 25.84 -47.10
N GLU A 9 -4.64 25.24 -48.04
CA GLU A 9 -5.58 24.16 -47.78
C GLU A 9 -4.87 22.88 -47.28
N TYR A 10 -3.67 22.60 -47.81
CA TYR A 10 -2.82 21.52 -47.31
C TYR A 10 -2.25 21.80 -45.91
N LEU A 11 -1.83 23.04 -45.64
CA LEU A 11 -1.38 23.49 -44.31
C LEU A 11 -2.51 23.43 -43.27
N ASP A 12 -3.70 23.91 -43.60
CA ASP A 12 -4.87 23.83 -42.71
C ASP A 12 -5.25 22.38 -42.45
N LYS A 13 -5.11 21.49 -43.45
CA LYS A 13 -5.38 20.06 -43.28
C LYS A 13 -4.37 19.38 -42.37
N ILE A 14 -3.08 19.73 -42.47
CA ILE A 14 -2.03 19.22 -41.57
C ILE A 14 -2.22 19.77 -40.15
N LEU A 15 -2.43 21.08 -40.02
CA LEU A 15 -2.62 21.74 -38.72
C LEU A 15 -3.89 21.27 -38.01
N SER A 16 -4.98 21.02 -38.73
CA SER A 16 -6.20 20.45 -38.15
C SER A 16 -6.01 18.99 -37.73
N THR A 17 -5.30 18.20 -38.55
CA THR A 17 -4.99 16.78 -38.23
C THR A 17 -4.05 16.66 -37.02
N GLU A 18 -3.02 17.50 -36.93
CA GLU A 18 -2.11 17.57 -35.76
C GLU A 18 -2.86 18.02 -34.50
N ASN A 19 -3.71 19.05 -34.60
CA ASN A 19 -4.52 19.49 -33.45
C ASN A 19 -5.48 18.39 -32.97
N GLU A 20 -6.08 17.62 -33.88
CA GLU A 20 -6.98 16.52 -33.53
C GLU A 20 -6.22 15.36 -32.85
N HIS A 21 -5.01 15.05 -33.32
CA HIS A 21 -4.12 14.06 -32.69
C HIS A 21 -3.65 14.50 -31.30
N LEU A 22 -3.30 15.78 -31.14
CA LEU A 22 -2.90 16.37 -29.86
C LEU A 22 -4.04 16.35 -28.84
N LEU A 23 -5.28 16.61 -29.29
CA LEU A 23 -6.47 16.49 -28.45
C LEU A 23 -6.72 15.06 -27.97
N LYS A 24 -6.58 14.07 -28.87
CA LYS A 24 -6.69 12.64 -28.50
C LYS A 24 -5.60 12.21 -27.53
N LEU A 25 -4.37 12.71 -27.70
CA LEU A 25 -3.27 12.43 -26.77
C LEU A 25 -3.55 13.03 -25.39
N HIS A 26 -4.02 14.28 -25.32
CA HIS A 26 -4.42 14.90 -24.05
C HIS A 26 -5.56 14.14 -23.37
N GLN A 27 -6.58 13.68 -24.12
CA GLN A 27 -7.64 12.86 -23.56
C GLN A 27 -7.14 11.52 -23.01
N LEU A 28 -6.30 10.80 -23.77
CA LEU A 28 -5.73 9.53 -23.32
C LEU A 28 -4.86 9.68 -22.07
N VAL A 29 -4.06 10.74 -22.01
CA VAL A 29 -3.24 11.06 -20.82
C VAL A 29 -4.12 11.44 -19.64
N ALA A 30 -5.18 12.24 -19.86
CA ALA A 30 -6.12 12.61 -18.81
C ALA A 30 -6.87 11.39 -18.25
N ASP A 31 -7.37 10.50 -19.10
CA ASP A 31 -8.04 9.27 -18.69
C ASP A 31 -7.09 8.35 -17.91
N ALA A 32 -5.85 8.17 -18.37
CA ALA A 32 -4.84 7.36 -17.67
C ALA A 32 -4.45 7.94 -16.31
N MET A 33 -4.34 9.28 -16.20
CA MET A 33 -4.08 9.95 -14.92
C MET A 33 -5.26 9.83 -13.96
N GLN A 34 -6.49 9.93 -14.46
CA GLN A 34 -7.71 9.81 -13.66
C GLN A 34 -7.91 8.37 -13.15
N GLU A 35 -7.58 7.38 -13.98
CA GLU A 35 -7.56 5.96 -13.58
C GLU A 35 -6.50 5.71 -12.48
N GLN A 36 -5.30 6.29 -12.63
CA GLN A 36 -4.27 6.26 -11.59
C GLN A 36 -4.76 6.90 -10.27
N GLU A 37 -5.52 7.99 -10.34
CA GLU A 37 -6.06 8.68 -9.17
C GLU A 37 -7.17 7.86 -8.47
N LEU A 38 -8.04 7.20 -9.23
CA LEU A 38 -9.06 6.28 -8.69
C LEU A 38 -8.44 5.06 -8.03
N ILE A 39 -7.39 4.49 -8.63
CA ILE A 39 -6.62 3.40 -8.02
C ILE A 39 -5.97 3.92 -6.72
N ALA A 40 -5.34 5.10 -6.77
CA ALA A 40 -4.72 5.71 -5.59
C ALA A 40 -5.72 6.03 -4.46
N GLN A 41 -6.96 6.45 -4.77
CA GLN A 41 -8.00 6.68 -3.77
C GLN A 41 -8.52 5.39 -3.12
N ASN A 42 -8.72 4.33 -3.91
CA ASN A 42 -9.12 3.02 -3.38
C ASN A 42 -8.02 2.40 -2.49
N LEU A 43 -6.74 2.69 -2.77
CA LEU A 43 -5.62 2.33 -1.91
C LEU A 43 -5.62 3.08 -0.57
N LEU A 44 -5.95 4.38 -0.60
CA LEU A 44 -5.96 5.24 0.60
C LEU A 44 -7.13 4.91 1.53
N ASN A 45 -8.24 4.43 0.97
CA ASN A 45 -9.42 4.00 1.72
C ASN A 45 -9.78 2.57 1.33
N PRO A 46 -9.00 1.57 1.80
CA PRO A 46 -9.34 0.18 1.56
C PRO A 46 -10.75 -0.09 2.09
N PRO A 47 -11.57 -0.88 1.39
CA PRO A 47 -12.89 -1.26 1.86
C PRO A 47 -12.77 -1.82 3.28
N GLN A 48 -13.53 -1.25 4.23
CA GLN A 48 -13.50 -1.73 5.61
C GLN A 48 -13.92 -3.20 5.63
N GLU A 49 -13.04 -4.08 6.15
CA GLU A 49 -13.38 -5.47 6.39
C GLU A 49 -14.67 -5.54 7.20
N MET A 50 -15.70 -6.17 6.64
CA MET A 50 -16.90 -6.51 7.39
C MET A 50 -16.57 -7.64 8.36
N ILE A 51 -16.10 -7.28 9.56
CA ILE A 51 -15.72 -8.26 10.58
C ILE A 51 -16.98 -9.03 11.02
N SER A 52 -16.97 -10.33 10.77
CA SER A 52 -18.03 -11.22 11.24
C SER A 52 -18.08 -11.29 12.77
N PRO A 53 -19.26 -11.47 13.40
CA PRO A 53 -19.36 -11.62 14.86
C PRO A 53 -18.46 -12.71 15.43
N SER A 54 -18.27 -13.82 14.70
CA SER A 54 -17.40 -14.93 15.11
C SER A 54 -15.92 -14.54 15.13
N GLN A 55 -15.49 -13.70 14.19
CA GLN A 55 -14.14 -13.16 14.11
C GLN A 55 -13.86 -12.24 15.33
N ARG A 56 -14.81 -11.40 15.72
CA ARG A 56 -14.66 -10.56 16.94
C ARG A 56 -14.44 -11.39 18.21
N ILE A 57 -15.15 -12.51 18.36
CA ILE A 57 -15.01 -13.39 19.52
C ILE A 57 -13.64 -14.07 19.50
N ALA A 58 -13.20 -14.58 18.34
CA ALA A 58 -11.89 -15.19 18.20
C ALA A 58 -10.74 -14.22 18.53
N ASP A 59 -10.89 -12.92 18.27
CA ASP A 59 -9.80 -11.93 18.53
C ASP A 59 -9.66 -11.72 20.02
N LYS A 60 -10.78 -11.66 20.74
CA LYS A 60 -10.80 -11.56 22.20
C LYS A 60 -10.23 -12.81 22.87
N VAL A 61 -10.53 -14.00 22.34
CA VAL A 61 -10.00 -15.26 22.87
C VAL A 61 -8.48 -15.35 22.65
N ALA A 62 -8.00 -15.00 21.45
CA ALA A 62 -6.57 -15.00 21.14
C ALA A 62 -5.77 -14.01 22.01
N THR A 63 -6.27 -12.78 22.17
CA THR A 63 -5.62 -11.76 22.99
C THR A 63 -5.62 -12.10 24.48
N PHE A 64 -6.67 -12.73 24.99
CA PHE A 64 -6.73 -13.18 26.38
C PHE A 64 -5.82 -14.39 26.63
N GLY A 65 -5.88 -15.41 25.77
CA GLY A 65 -5.08 -16.63 25.90
C GLY A 65 -3.57 -16.42 25.69
N GLY A 66 -3.17 -15.37 24.96
CA GLY A 66 -1.77 -15.00 24.74
C GLY A 66 -1.13 -14.14 25.84
N SER A 67 -1.87 -13.74 26.87
CA SER A 67 -1.36 -12.85 27.92
C SER A 67 -0.54 -13.59 28.98
N TRP A 68 0.58 -12.99 29.40
CA TRP A 68 1.36 -13.46 30.54
C TRP A 68 0.55 -13.52 31.85
N THR A 69 -0.42 -12.62 32.03
CA THR A 69 -1.29 -12.63 33.21
C THR A 69 -2.22 -13.83 33.26
N PHE A 70 -2.68 -14.30 32.10
CA PHE A 70 -3.50 -15.52 31.98
C PHE A 70 -2.68 -16.76 32.38
N ILE A 71 -1.45 -16.88 31.87
CA ILE A 71 -0.56 -18.02 32.17
C ILE A 71 -0.30 -18.12 33.69
N ILE A 72 0.03 -17.00 34.34
CA ILE A 72 0.34 -16.97 35.77
C ILE A 72 -0.90 -17.29 36.61
N SER A 73 -2.05 -16.66 36.31
CA SER A 73 -3.30 -16.92 37.05
C SER A 73 -3.79 -18.35 36.87
N PHE A 74 -3.72 -18.91 35.66
CA PHE A 74 -4.06 -20.31 35.39
C PHE A 74 -3.18 -21.27 36.20
N GLY A 75 -1.87 -21.03 36.24
CA GLY A 75 -0.93 -21.80 37.06
C GLY A 75 -1.26 -21.76 38.56
N LEU A 76 -1.63 -20.59 39.09
CA LEU A 76 -2.05 -20.44 40.49
C LEU A 76 -3.32 -21.24 40.81
N VAL A 77 -4.31 -21.22 39.90
CA VAL A 77 -5.55 -22.00 40.06
C VAL A 77 -5.25 -23.50 40.09
N LEU A 78 -4.35 -23.99 39.23
CA LEU A 78 -3.93 -25.40 39.24
C LEU A 78 -3.25 -25.79 40.56
N VAL A 79 -2.33 -24.97 41.05
CA VAL A 79 -1.65 -25.21 42.33
C VAL A 79 -2.66 -25.20 43.48
N ALA A 80 -3.59 -24.26 43.50
CA ALA A 80 -4.65 -24.19 44.50
C ALA A 80 -5.57 -25.43 44.45
N TRP A 81 -5.94 -25.89 43.26
CA TRP A 81 -6.75 -27.11 43.07
C TRP A 81 -6.05 -28.34 43.64
N ILE A 82 -4.76 -28.51 43.34
CA ILE A 82 -3.93 -29.61 43.85
C ILE A 82 -3.85 -29.51 45.39
N ALA A 83 -3.55 -28.33 45.93
CA ALA A 83 -3.43 -28.11 47.37
C ALA A 83 -4.73 -28.45 48.12
N VAL A 84 -5.88 -27.99 47.63
CA VAL A 84 -7.19 -28.27 48.24
C VAL A 84 -7.47 -29.78 48.25
N ASN A 85 -7.23 -30.48 47.14
CA ASN A 85 -7.50 -31.91 47.05
C ASN A 85 -6.54 -32.76 47.90
N ILE A 86 -5.29 -32.33 48.07
CA ILE A 86 -4.35 -32.99 48.99
C ILE A 86 -4.79 -32.80 50.45
N ILE A 87 -5.17 -31.59 50.84
CA ILE A 87 -5.57 -31.27 52.23
C ILE A 87 -6.87 -32.00 52.61
N LEU A 88 -7.82 -32.12 51.70
CA LEU A 88 -9.09 -32.81 51.95
C LEU A 88 -8.94 -34.33 52.07
N ALA A 89 -7.84 -34.92 51.57
CA ALA A 89 -7.45 -36.33 51.66
C ALA A 89 -8.61 -37.34 51.50
N THR A 90 -9.29 -37.69 52.60
CA THR A 90 -10.40 -38.66 52.64
C THR A 90 -11.74 -38.12 52.11
N ARG A 91 -11.90 -36.81 51.94
CA ARG A 91 -13.06 -36.16 51.30
C ARG A 91 -12.70 -35.46 49.98
N ALA A 92 -11.54 -35.77 49.41
CA ALA A 92 -11.07 -35.14 48.19
C ALA A 92 -12.00 -35.44 47.00
N PHE A 93 -12.33 -34.40 46.23
CA PHE A 93 -13.13 -34.53 45.01
C PHE A 93 -12.33 -35.15 43.86
N ASP A 94 -11.01 -34.92 43.83
CA ASP A 94 -10.07 -35.46 42.86
C ASP A 94 -8.81 -35.99 43.58
N PRO A 95 -8.86 -37.20 44.17
CA PRO A 95 -7.72 -37.81 44.86
C PRO A 95 -6.55 -38.07 43.90
N PHE A 96 -5.33 -38.12 44.44
CA PHE A 96 -4.14 -38.52 43.67
C PHE A 96 -4.40 -39.91 43.03
N PRO A 97 -4.26 -40.06 41.69
CA PRO A 97 -3.43 -39.29 40.74
C PRO A 97 -4.12 -38.17 39.92
N PHE A 98 -5.20 -37.55 40.42
CA PHE A 98 -5.91 -36.42 39.78
C PHE A 98 -6.51 -36.72 38.40
N ILE A 99 -7.46 -37.66 38.32
CA ILE A 99 -8.08 -38.07 37.05
C ILE A 99 -8.88 -36.92 36.41
N LEU A 100 -9.60 -36.14 37.22
CA LEU A 100 -10.47 -35.08 36.71
C LEU A 100 -9.66 -33.91 36.18
N LEU A 101 -8.61 -33.52 36.90
CA LEU A 101 -7.68 -32.50 36.44
C LEU A 101 -7.04 -32.89 35.11
N ASN A 102 -6.58 -34.14 34.98
CA ASN A 102 -5.98 -34.65 33.74
C ASN A 102 -6.96 -34.65 32.56
N LEU A 103 -8.22 -35.04 32.81
CA LEU A 103 -9.27 -35.02 31.79
C LEU A 103 -9.52 -33.58 31.29
N VAL A 104 -9.67 -32.63 32.21
CA VAL A 104 -9.90 -31.22 31.87
C VAL A 104 -8.72 -30.64 31.09
N LEU A 105 -7.48 -30.88 31.55
CA LEU A 105 -6.28 -30.39 30.87
C LEU A 105 -6.13 -30.98 29.47
N SER A 106 -6.46 -32.26 29.28
CA SER A 106 -6.42 -32.92 27.98
C SER A 106 -7.48 -32.35 27.02
N CYS A 107 -8.68 -32.07 27.51
CA CYS A 107 -9.74 -31.41 26.73
C CYS A 107 -9.34 -29.98 26.33
N LEU A 108 -8.76 -29.21 27.26
CA LEU A 108 -8.24 -27.87 26.99
C LEU A 108 -7.14 -27.90 25.92
N ALA A 109 -6.18 -28.82 26.04
CA ALA A 109 -5.10 -28.99 25.06
C ALA A 109 -5.63 -29.37 23.66
N ALA A 110 -6.65 -30.23 23.59
CA ALA A 110 -7.26 -30.64 22.31
C ALA A 110 -7.90 -29.46 21.57
N ILE A 111 -8.56 -28.54 22.29
CA ILE A 111 -9.17 -27.34 21.71
C ILE A 111 -8.12 -26.26 21.43
N GLN A 112 -6.99 -26.28 22.13
CA GLN A 112 -5.94 -25.26 22.02
C GLN A 112 -5.32 -25.21 20.62
N ALA A 113 -4.99 -26.36 20.01
CA ALA A 113 -4.34 -26.39 18.70
C ALA A 113 -5.18 -25.75 17.57
N PRO A 114 -6.49 -26.06 17.41
CA PRO A 114 -7.36 -25.36 16.47
C PRO A 114 -7.51 -23.86 16.75
N VAL A 115 -7.60 -23.45 18.02
CA VAL A 115 -7.71 -22.03 18.39
C VAL A 115 -6.44 -21.28 18.03
N ILE A 116 -5.27 -21.87 18.30
CA ILE A 116 -3.98 -21.30 17.89
C ILE A 116 -3.93 -21.19 16.36
N MET A 117 -4.29 -22.24 15.62
CA MET A 117 -4.28 -22.25 14.15
C MET A 117 -5.25 -21.20 13.58
N MET A 118 -6.45 -21.04 14.16
CA MET A 118 -7.39 -20.00 13.76
C MET A 118 -6.85 -18.59 14.04
N SER A 119 -6.14 -18.40 15.16
CA SER A 119 -5.49 -17.13 15.45
C SER A 119 -4.33 -16.84 14.49
N GLN A 120 -3.56 -17.87 14.12
CA GLN A 120 -2.45 -17.77 13.17
C GLN A 120 -2.95 -17.42 11.77
N ASN A 121 -3.89 -18.20 11.21
CA ASN A 121 -4.49 -17.91 9.90
C ASN A 121 -5.01 -16.47 9.80
N ARG A 122 -5.56 -15.93 10.89
CA ARG A 122 -6.05 -14.56 10.89
C ARG A 122 -4.95 -13.51 10.99
N GLN A 123 -3.89 -13.79 11.74
CA GLN A 123 -2.73 -12.90 11.77
C GLN A 123 -2.07 -12.86 10.39
N GLU A 124 -1.92 -14.01 9.73
CA GLU A 124 -1.41 -14.11 8.36
C GLU A 124 -2.26 -13.35 7.34
N GLU A 125 -3.59 -13.42 7.44
CA GLU A 125 -4.48 -12.66 6.57
C GLU A 125 -4.28 -11.14 6.75
N LYS A 126 -4.22 -10.66 8.00
CA LYS A 126 -3.94 -9.24 8.30
C LYS A 126 -2.56 -8.82 7.81
N ASP A 127 -1.56 -9.68 7.97
CA ASP A 127 -0.19 -9.41 7.54
C ASP A 127 -0.08 -9.39 6.00
N ARG A 128 -0.82 -10.27 5.29
CA ARG A 128 -0.93 -10.25 3.83
C ARG A 128 -1.54 -8.94 3.34
N GLN A 129 -2.67 -8.53 3.91
CA GLN A 129 -3.32 -7.27 3.53
C GLN A 129 -2.42 -6.06 3.77
N ARG A 130 -1.66 -6.04 4.89
CA ARG A 130 -0.67 -5.00 5.14
C ARG A 130 0.43 -5.01 4.08
N ALA A 131 0.96 -6.18 3.73
CA ALA A 131 2.00 -6.29 2.70
C ALA A 131 1.50 -5.84 1.31
N GLU A 132 0.25 -6.17 0.95
CA GLU A 132 -0.38 -5.68 -0.29
C GLU A 132 -0.52 -4.16 -0.29
N ASN A 133 -0.99 -3.57 0.82
CA ASN A 133 -1.10 -2.12 0.95
C ASN A 133 0.28 -1.43 0.86
N ASP A 134 1.29 -1.96 1.56
CA ASP A 134 2.65 -1.43 1.53
C ASP A 134 3.25 -1.51 0.11
N TYR A 135 3.03 -2.62 -0.59
CA TYR A 135 3.44 -2.78 -1.99
C TYR A 135 2.81 -1.72 -2.89
N MET A 136 1.51 -1.50 -2.73
CA MET A 136 0.75 -0.54 -3.53
C MET A 136 1.17 0.91 -3.25
N VAL A 137 1.48 1.27 -1.99
CA VAL A 137 2.05 2.57 -1.63
C VAL A 137 3.43 2.77 -2.26
N ASN A 138 4.29 1.74 -2.23
CA ASN A 138 5.62 1.80 -2.83
C ASN A 138 5.55 1.98 -4.36
N LEU A 139 4.67 1.23 -5.03
CA LEU A 139 4.44 1.37 -6.46
C LEU A 139 4.00 2.80 -6.83
N LYS A 140 3.10 3.40 -6.03
CA LYS A 140 2.68 4.80 -6.21
C LYS A 140 3.87 5.76 -6.07
N ALA A 141 4.69 5.59 -5.04
CA ALA A 141 5.88 6.41 -4.84
C ALA A 141 6.85 6.31 -6.04
N GLU A 142 7.04 5.11 -6.59
CA GLU A 142 7.87 4.90 -7.79
C GLU A 142 7.31 5.67 -9.01
N ILE A 143 6.00 5.58 -9.25
CA ILE A 143 5.33 6.29 -10.36
C ILE A 143 5.46 7.81 -10.18
N GLU A 144 5.25 8.32 -8.97
CA GLU A 144 5.35 9.75 -8.68
C GLU A 144 6.79 10.27 -8.89
N VAL A 145 7.80 9.51 -8.45
CA VAL A 145 9.21 9.83 -8.73
C VAL A 145 9.51 9.82 -10.23
N ARG A 146 8.99 8.84 -10.98
CA ARG A 146 9.15 8.77 -12.44
C ARG A 146 8.52 9.98 -13.14
N ASN A 147 7.33 10.39 -12.72
CA ASN A 147 6.64 11.58 -13.26
C ASN A 147 7.42 12.87 -12.95
N LEU A 148 7.91 13.03 -11.72
CA LEU A 148 8.75 14.17 -11.35
C LEU A 148 10.04 14.20 -12.18
N HIS A 149 10.66 13.05 -12.42
CA HIS A 149 11.85 12.93 -13.24
C HIS A 149 11.59 13.35 -14.70
N GLN A 150 10.47 12.93 -15.29
CA GLN A 150 10.07 13.37 -16.63
C GLN A 150 9.85 14.87 -16.70
N LYS A 151 9.15 15.47 -15.73
CA LYS A 151 8.93 16.92 -15.67
C LYS A 151 10.25 17.69 -15.54
N MET A 152 11.18 17.18 -14.73
CA MET A 152 12.52 17.75 -14.59
C MET A 152 13.30 17.72 -15.91
N ASN A 153 13.22 16.61 -16.65
CA ASN A 153 13.87 16.49 -17.96
C ASN A 153 13.29 17.49 -18.98
N LEU A 154 11.97 17.66 -19.01
CA LEU A 154 11.31 18.65 -19.87
C LEU A 154 11.76 20.08 -19.55
N LEU A 155 11.77 20.44 -18.26
CA LEU A 155 12.25 21.75 -17.81
C LEU A 155 13.73 21.95 -18.17
N MET A 156 14.56 20.93 -18.03
CA MET A 156 15.97 20.98 -18.38
C MET A 156 16.18 21.20 -19.89
N GLU A 157 15.39 20.54 -20.73
CA GLU A 157 15.42 20.74 -22.18
C GLU A 157 15.04 22.17 -22.57
N GLU A 158 14.00 22.72 -21.94
CA GLU A 158 13.57 24.11 -22.14
C GLU A 158 14.67 25.10 -21.74
N GLN A 159 15.26 24.93 -20.55
CA GLN A 159 16.37 25.75 -20.08
C GLN A 159 17.58 25.67 -21.01
N PHE A 160 17.87 24.48 -21.54
CA PHE A 160 18.96 24.29 -22.50
C PHE A 160 18.73 25.06 -23.80
N LYS A 161 17.49 25.04 -24.34
CA LYS A 161 17.11 25.85 -25.51
C LYS A 161 17.28 27.34 -25.23
N THR A 162 16.80 27.83 -24.09
CA THR A 162 16.96 29.23 -23.69
C THR A 162 18.44 29.64 -23.60
N LEU A 163 19.30 28.79 -23.03
CA LEU A 163 20.73 29.06 -22.96
C LEU A 163 21.37 29.16 -24.35
N LEU A 164 21.00 28.28 -25.28
CA LEU A 164 21.48 28.34 -26.66
C LEU A 164 21.02 29.60 -27.38
N GLU A 165 19.78 30.04 -27.20
CA GLU A 165 19.27 31.29 -27.78
C GLU A 165 20.03 32.51 -27.24
N ILE A 166 20.27 32.57 -25.93
CA ILE A 166 21.08 33.62 -25.31
C ILE A 166 22.50 33.62 -25.89
N GLN A 167 23.12 32.44 -26.05
CA GLN A 167 24.47 32.31 -26.59
C GLN A 167 24.55 32.74 -28.07
N ARG A 168 23.52 32.42 -28.86
CA ARG A 168 23.38 32.88 -30.25
C ARG A 168 23.27 34.40 -30.32
N TYR A 169 22.42 35.00 -29.48
CA TYR A 169 22.25 36.45 -29.42
C TYR A 169 23.54 37.18 -29.03
N GLN A 170 24.29 36.66 -28.05
CA GLN A 170 25.59 37.21 -27.69
C GLN A 170 26.59 37.15 -28.86
N THR A 171 26.54 36.07 -29.65
CA THR A 171 27.42 35.90 -30.82
C THR A 171 27.07 36.88 -31.95
N GLU A 172 25.77 37.04 -32.27
CA GLU A 172 25.30 38.05 -33.23
C GLU A 172 25.72 39.46 -32.82
N LEU A 173 25.58 39.80 -31.54
CA LEU A 173 25.94 41.12 -31.02
C LEU A 173 27.46 41.38 -31.11
N LEU A 174 28.28 40.35 -30.86
CA LEU A 174 29.73 40.41 -31.05
C LEU A 174 30.10 40.61 -32.53
N GLU A 175 29.46 39.91 -33.46
CA GLU A 175 29.67 40.11 -34.90
C GLU A 175 29.31 41.53 -35.33
N GLU A 176 28.20 42.07 -34.84
CA GLU A 176 27.78 43.45 -35.15
C GLU A 176 28.84 44.47 -34.65
N LEU A 177 29.32 44.32 -33.41
CA LEU A 177 30.35 45.18 -32.84
C LEU A 177 31.68 45.08 -33.61
N VAL A 178 32.08 43.88 -34.03
CA VAL A 178 33.27 43.68 -34.87
C VAL A 178 33.09 44.31 -36.24
N SER A 179 31.89 44.21 -36.84
CA SER A 179 31.59 44.78 -38.15
C SER A 179 31.58 46.31 -38.14
N ARG A 180 31.08 46.94 -37.07
CA ARG A 180 31.05 48.40 -36.89
C ARG A 180 32.42 49.03 -36.69
N LYS A 181 33.42 48.24 -36.29
CA LYS A 181 34.79 48.71 -36.02
C LYS A 181 35.69 48.69 -37.27
N LYS A 182 35.18 48.15 -38.39
CA LYS A 182 35.77 48.23 -39.74
C LYS A 182 35.23 49.43 -40.49
#